data_AF-Q04071-F1
#
_entry.id   AF-Q04071-F1
#
_cell.length_a   1.000
_cell.length_b   1.000
_cell.length_c   1.000
_cell.angle_alpha   90.00
_cell.angle_beta   90.00
_cell.angle_gamma   90.00
#
_symmetry.space_group_name_H-M   'P 1'
#
loop_
_entity.id
_entity.type
_entity.pdbx_description
1 polymer ?
#
loop_
_entity_poly.entity_id
_entity_poly.type
_entity_poly.pdbx_seq_one_letter_code
_entity_poly.pdbx_strand_id
1 'polypeptide(L)' 'LEDYGSEKTLEHYTHNTVRGCSYFFSYPAVCEFLQNNSLLSIIRAHEAQDAGYRMYRKNQATGFPSLITIF' A
#
# COMPACT_ATOMS: atom_id res chain seq x y z
N LEU A 1 -8.15 0.02 2.26
CA LEU A 1 -7.04 0.99 2.06
C LEU A 1 -7.08 2.16 3.04
N GLU A 2 -8.26 2.52 3.57
CA GLU A 2 -8.36 3.53 4.65
C GLU A 2 -7.49 3.16 5.87
N ASP A 3 -7.39 1.87 6.17
CA ASP A 3 -6.53 1.36 7.26
C ASP A 3 -5.09 1.03 6.85
N TYR A 4 -4.62 1.42 5.65
CA TYR A 4 -3.27 1.06 5.21
C TYR A 4 -2.20 1.66 6.14
N GLY A 5 -1.40 0.80 6.78
CA GLY A 5 -0.47 1.17 7.82
C GLY A 5 -1.08 1.40 9.20
N SER A 6 -2.37 1.10 9.42
CA SER A 6 -3.05 1.08 10.71
C SER A 6 -3.93 -0.17 10.86
N GLU A 7 -3.57 -1.24 10.15
CA GLU A 7 -4.34 -2.48 10.12
C GLU A 7 -4.38 -3.14 11.50
N LYS A 8 -5.54 -3.73 11.84
CA LYS A 8 -5.73 -4.47 13.10
C LYS A 8 -5.19 -5.89 13.06
N THR A 9 -5.02 -6.44 11.86
CA THR A 9 -4.51 -7.79 11.61
C THR A 9 -3.22 -7.73 10.80
N LEU A 10 -2.39 -8.76 10.93
CA LEU A 10 -1.14 -8.91 10.18
C LEU A 10 -1.35 -9.67 8.85
N GLU A 11 -2.60 -9.82 8.40
CA GLU A 11 -2.87 -10.50 7.14
C GLU A 11 -2.33 -9.68 5.96
N HIS A 12 -1.58 -10.35 5.08
CA HIS A 12 -0.96 -9.68 3.93
C HIS A 12 -1.99 -9.30 2.85
N TYR A 13 -2.96 -10.18 2.62
CA TYR A 13 -3.96 -10.03 1.58
C TYR A 13 -5.34 -10.39 2.11
N THR A 14 -6.32 -9.50 1.90
CA THR A 14 -7.72 -9.73 2.24
C THR A 14 -8.60 -9.50 1.02
N HIS A 15 -9.75 -10.17 0.94
CA HIS A 15 -10.61 -10.06 -0.24
C HIS A 15 -11.03 -8.61 -0.50
N ASN A 16 -10.86 -8.14 -1.74
CA ASN A 16 -11.23 -6.79 -2.11
C ASN A 16 -12.75 -6.68 -2.33
N THR A 17 -13.46 -6.37 -1.25
CA THR A 17 -14.91 -6.19 -1.26
C THR A 17 -15.38 -5.00 -2.10
N VAL A 18 -14.53 -3.97 -2.31
CA VAL A 18 -14.87 -2.79 -3.13
C VAL A 18 -14.88 -3.13 -4.63
N ARG A 19 -14.05 -4.07 -5.06
CA ARG A 19 -13.97 -4.49 -6.47
C ARG A 19 -14.70 -5.80 -6.76
N GLY A 20 -15.01 -6.60 -5.73
CA GLY A 20 -15.64 -7.91 -5.88
C GLY A 20 -14.71 -8.99 -6.46
N CYS A 21 -13.43 -8.68 -6.64
CA CYS A 21 -12.40 -9.59 -7.10
C CYS A 21 -11.02 -9.09 -6.64
N SER A 22 -10.00 -9.94 -6.73
CA SER A 22 -8.64 -9.61 -6.25
C SER A 22 -8.62 -9.26 -4.75
N TYR A 23 -7.54 -8.61 -4.29
CA TYR A 23 -7.22 -8.44 -2.88
C TYR A 23 -6.83 -7.00 -2.53
N PHE A 24 -7.13 -6.60 -1.29
CA PHE A 24 -6.42 -5.52 -0.63
C PHE A 24 -5.10 -6.05 -0.10
N PHE A 25 -4.02 -5.31 -0.29
CA PHE A 25 -2.72 -5.60 0.29
C PHE A 25 -2.46 -4.64 1.46
N SER A 26 -1.88 -5.16 2.54
CA SER A 26 -1.58 -4.41 3.75
C SER A 26 -0.16 -3.80 3.74
N TYR A 27 0.11 -2.88 4.65
CA TYR A 27 1.43 -2.27 4.81
C TYR A 27 2.56 -3.30 5.07
N PRO A 28 2.39 -4.34 5.92
CA PRO A 28 3.37 -5.41 6.07
C PRO A 28 3.68 -6.13 4.75
N ALA A 29 2.66 -6.44 3.95
CA ALA A 29 2.84 -7.11 2.65
C ALA A 29 3.68 -6.26 1.67
N VAL A 30 3.42 -4.95 1.63
CA VAL A 30 4.20 -4.02 0.81
C VAL A 30 5.64 -3.92 1.30
N CYS A 31 5.85 -3.82 2.62
CA CYS A 31 7.19 -3.74 3.19
C CYS A 31 8.02 -4.99 2.87
N GLU A 32 7.45 -6.18 3.04
CA GLU A 32 8.09 -7.44 2.70
C GLU A 32 8.43 -7.52 1.21
N PHE A 33 7.48 -7.17 0.34
CA PHE A 33 7.70 -7.16 -1.11
C PHE A 33 8.85 -6.22 -1.49
N LEU A 34 8.89 -5.01 -0.94
CA LEU A 34 9.95 -4.05 -1.21
C LEU A 34 11.32 -4.56 -0.74
N GLN A 35 11.39 -5.12 0.47
CA GLN A 35 12.63 -5.65 1.03
C GLN A 35 13.15 -6.82 0.20
N ASN A 36 12.30 -7.79 -0.15
CA ASN A 36 12.69 -8.98 -0.89
C ASN A 36 13.21 -8.66 -2.30
N ASN A 37 12.74 -7.56 -2.89
CA ASN A 37 13.12 -7.15 -4.24
C ASN A 37 14.12 -5.98 -4.27
N SER A 38 14.63 -5.54 -3.11
CA SER A 38 15.52 -4.37 -3.00
C SER A 38 14.94 -3.11 -3.68
N LEU A 39 13.64 -2.88 -3.52
CA LEU A 39 12.91 -1.75 -4.08
C LEU A 39 12.65 -0.66 -3.03
N LEU A 40 12.52 0.59 -3.47
CA LEU A 40 12.30 1.74 -2.59
C LEU A 40 10.82 1.98 -2.24
N SER A 41 9.91 1.85 -3.23
CA SER A 41 8.49 2.17 -3.11
C SER A 41 7.68 1.52 -4.23
N ILE A 42 6.37 1.38 -4.03
CA ILE A 42 5.41 1.01 -5.07
C ILE A 42 4.68 2.28 -5.54
N ILE A 43 4.71 2.57 -6.85
CA ILE A 43 3.93 3.65 -7.46
C ILE A 43 2.81 3.03 -8.31
N ARG A 44 1.57 3.45 -8.08
CA ARG A 44 0.39 2.91 -8.78
C ARG A 44 -0.70 3.94 -9.04
N ALA A 45 -1.50 3.73 -10.06
CA ALA A 45 -2.78 4.42 -10.27
C ALA A 45 -3.94 3.53 -9.82
N HIS A 46 -5.19 3.83 -10.21
CA HIS A 46 -6.43 3.02 -10.05
C HIS A 46 -7.49 3.61 -9.11
N GLU A 47 -7.14 4.51 -8.19
CA GLU A 47 -8.09 5.12 -7.26
C GLU A 47 -7.98 6.64 -7.29
N ALA A 48 -9.12 7.30 -7.48
CA ALA A 48 -9.22 8.76 -7.50
C ALA A 48 -8.71 9.37 -6.20
N GLN A 49 -7.91 10.43 -6.33
CA GLN A 49 -7.42 11.23 -5.21
C GLN A 49 -7.80 12.69 -5.43
N ASP A 50 -8.32 13.35 -4.39
CA ASP A 50 -8.74 14.75 -4.47
C ASP A 50 -7.56 15.68 -4.83
N ALA A 51 -6.40 15.45 -4.23
CA ALA A 51 -5.17 16.17 -4.54
C ALA A 51 -4.44 15.69 -5.80
N GLY A 52 -4.98 14.72 -6.55
CA GLY A 52 -4.32 14.07 -7.70
C GLY A 52 -3.19 13.08 -7.32
N TYR A 53 -2.83 13.00 -6.05
CA TYR A 53 -1.87 12.01 -5.54
C TYR A 53 -2.13 11.69 -4.06
N ARG A 54 -1.52 10.59 -3.58
CA ARG A 54 -1.49 10.24 -2.17
C ARG A 54 -0.21 9.50 -1.82
N MET A 55 0.49 9.98 -0.80
CA MET A 55 1.62 9.28 -0.19
C MET A 55 1.13 8.50 1.03
N TYR A 56 1.47 7.23 1.12
CA TYR A 56 1.06 6.37 2.23
C TYR A 56 2.16 6.27 3.31
N ARG A 57 1.91 5.44 4.33
CA ARG A 57 2.83 5.23 5.46
C ARG A 57 4.26 4.98 4.98
N LYS A 58 5.22 5.66 5.62
CA LYS A 58 6.64 5.52 5.32
C LYS A 58 7.16 4.16 5.78
N ASN A 59 8.01 3.54 4.97
CA ASN A 59 8.77 2.37 5.37
C ASN A 59 9.72 2.77 6.52
N GLN A 60 9.72 2.00 7.61
CA GLN A 60 10.55 2.27 8.78
C GLN A 60 12.05 2.20 8.49
N ALA A 61 12.48 1.36 7.54
CA ALA A 61 13.89 1.19 7.21
C ALA A 61 14.45 2.35 6.38
N THR A 62 13.67 2.89 5.43
CA THR A 62 14.14 3.91 4.48
C THR A 62 13.63 5.31 4.79
N GLY A 63 12.58 5.45 5.60
CA GLY A 63 11.88 6.73 5.82
C GLY A 63 11.11 7.25 4.60
N PHE A 64 11.07 6.50 3.49
CA PHE A 64 10.39 6.87 2.26
C PHE A 64 8.97 6.26 2.21
N PRO A 65 7.97 6.92 1.60
CA PRO A 65 6.62 6.34 1.44
C PRO A 65 6.66 4.95 0.82
N SER A 66 6.05 3.94 1.47
CA SER A 66 6.08 2.57 0.95
C SER A 66 5.18 2.37 -0.28
N LEU A 67 4.13 3.18 -0.38
CA LEU A 67 3.18 3.19 -1.47
C LEU A 67 2.87 4.64 -1.87
N ILE A 68 2.71 4.88 -3.17
CA ILE A 68 2.29 6.15 -3.74
C ILE A 68 1.17 5.88 -4.75
N THR A 69 0.07 6.62 -4.60
CA THR A 69 -0.98 6.71 -5.62
C THR A 69 -0.81 7.99 -6.43
N ILE A 70 -0.87 7.88 -7.75
CA ILE A 70 -1.03 9.02 -8.68
C ILE A 70 -2.36 8.82 -9.43
N PHE A 71 -3.12 9.91 -9.63
CA PHE A 71 -4.41 9.90 -10.33
C PHE A 71 -4.54 11.09 -11.28
#